data_AF-A0A2P2JT18-F1
#
_entry.id   AF-A0A2P2JT18-F1
#
_cell.length_a   1.000
_cell.length_b   1.000
_cell.length_c   1.000
_cell.angle_alpha   90.00
_cell.angle_beta   90.00
_cell.angle_gamma   90.00
#
_symmetry.space_group_name_H-M   'P 1'
#
loop_
_entity.id
_entity.type
_entity.pdbx_description
1 polymer ?
#
loop_
_entity_poly.entity_id
_entity_poly.type
_entity_poly.pdbx_seq_one_letter_code
_entity_poly.pdbx_strand_id
1 'polypeptide(L)' 'MALVGNKADLHENREVPVQDGIDYAEKNGMFFIETSAKTADNINQLFQVFLAHR' A
#
# COMPACT_ATOMS: atom_id res chain seq x y z
N MET A 1 -12.16 -1.13 1.64
CA MET A 1 -11.43 0.16 1.55
C MET A 1 -9.94 -0.14 1.68
N ALA A 2 -9.05 0.62 1.05
CA ALA A 2 -7.60 0.35 1.14
C ALA A 2 -6.80 1.62 1.42
N LEU A 3 -5.74 1.48 2.23
CA LEU A 3 -4.67 2.43 2.41
C LEU A 3 -3.51 2.03 1.49
N VAL A 4 -3.07 2.96 0.64
CA VAL A 4 -2.00 2.72 -0.34
C VAL A 4 -0.79 3.58 -0.01
N GLY A 5 0.30 2.96 0.44
CA GLY A 5 1.59 3.62 0.63
C GLY A 5 2.31 3.75 -0.71
N ASN A 6 2.15 4.88 -1.40
CA ASN A 6 2.79 5.11 -2.70
C ASN A 6 4.26 5.59 -2.55
N LYS A 7 5.03 5.53 -3.64
CA LYS A 7 6.46 5.88 -3.73
C LYS A 7 7.36 4.92 -2.95
N ALA A 8 6.97 3.65 -2.86
CA ALA A 8 7.73 2.64 -2.14
C ALA A 8 9.18 2.46 -2.64
N ASP A 9 9.47 2.89 -3.88
CA ASP A 9 10.82 2.89 -4.47
C ASP A 9 11.83 3.80 -3.74
N LEU A 10 11.35 4.80 -2.99
CA LEU A 10 12.20 5.73 -2.23
C LEU A 10 12.57 5.18 -0.84
N HIS A 11 13.14 3.98 -0.78
CA HIS A 11 13.47 3.30 0.48
C HIS A 11 14.35 4.12 1.41
N GLU A 12 15.34 4.82 0.88
CA GLU A 12 16.28 5.65 1.66
C GLU A 12 15.63 6.92 2.22
N ASN A 13 14.54 7.40 1.61
CA ASN A 13 13.80 8.58 2.04
C ASN A 13 12.48 8.20 2.74
N ARG A 14 12.41 6.99 3.32
CA ARG A 14 11.22 6.52 4.03
C ARG A 14 11.06 7.28 5.34
N GLU A 15 10.00 8.05 5.45
CA GLU A 15 9.62 8.74 6.70
C GLU A 15 8.58 7.96 7.50
N VAL A 16 7.75 7.16 6.83
CA VAL A 16 6.71 6.34 7.47
C VAL A 16 7.13 4.87 7.49
N PRO A 17 7.36 4.28 8.67
CA PRO A 17 7.59 2.85 8.80
C PRO A 17 6.44 2.03 8.20
N VAL A 18 6.77 0.87 7.62
CA VAL A 18 5.77 -0.03 7.06
C VAL A 18 4.74 -0.46 8.11
N GLN A 19 5.20 -0.71 9.34
CA GLN A 19 4.34 -1.14 10.45
C GLN A 19 3.26 -0.11 10.78
N ASP A 20 3.59 1.19 10.79
CA ASP A 20 2.61 2.25 11.08
C ASP A 20 1.47 2.27 10.05
N GLY A 21 1.79 1.99 8.78
CA GLY A 21 0.80 1.85 7.71
C GLY A 21 -0.10 0.64 7.90
N ILE A 22 0.47 -0.50 8.31
CA ILE A 22 -0.27 -1.73 8.63
C ILE A 22 -1.22 -1.47 9.81
N ASP A 23 -0.68 -0.97 10.93
CA ASP A 23 -1.45 -0.74 12.17
C ASP A 23 -2.60 0.25 11.92
N TYR A 24 -2.35 1.31 11.15
CA TYR A 24 -3.40 2.27 10.79
C TYR A 24 -4.47 1.62 9.92
N ALA A 25 -4.10 0.80 8.94
CA ALA A 25 -5.06 0.15 8.07
C ALA A 25 -5.92 -0.85 8.85
N GLU A 26 -5.32 -1.71 9.68
CA GLU A 26 -6.02 -2.67 10.52
C GLU A 26 -7.00 -1.99 11.46
N LYS A 27 -6.57 -0.93 12.16
CA LYS A 27 -7.42 -0.16 13.09
C LYS A 27 -8.65 0.44 12.41
N ASN A 28 -8.56 0.74 11.11
CA ASN A 28 -9.64 1.35 10.34
C ASN A 28 -10.37 0.35 9.42
N GLY A 29 -10.11 -0.96 9.54
CA GLY A 29 -10.74 -1.99 8.71
C GLY A 29 -10.41 -1.83 7.22
N MET A 30 -9.20 -1.38 6.90
CA MET A 30 -8.69 -1.20 5.55
C MET A 30 -7.64 -2.24 5.21
N PHE A 31 -7.52 -2.56 3.93
CA PHE A 31 -6.38 -3.30 3.39
C PHE A 31 -5.17 -2.37 3.21
N PHE A 32 -3.96 -2.81 3.56
CA PHE A 32 -2.74 -2.04 3.32
C PHE A 32 -1.88 -2.68 2.22
N ILE A 33 -1.33 -1.84 1.34
CA ILE A 33 -0.33 -2.25 0.36
C ILE A 33 0.58 -1.07 0.00
N GLU A 34 1.86 -1.35 -0.16
CA GLU A 34 2.83 -0.39 -0.68
C GLU A 34 2.96 -0.54 -2.20
N THR A 35 2.99 0.58 -2.90
CA THR A 35 3.08 0.64 -4.36
C THR A 35 4.11 1.67 -4.79
N SER A 36 4.58 1.55 -6.03
CA SER A 36 5.25 2.66 -6.70
C SER A 36 4.62 2.89 -8.05
N ALA A 37 3.96 4.04 -8.21
CA ALA A 37 3.48 4.49 -9.51
C ALA A 37 4.63 4.75 -10.50
N LYS A 38 5.86 4.97 -10.02
CA LYS A 38 7.03 5.26 -10.87
C LYS A 38 7.60 3.99 -11.51
N THR A 39 7.75 2.92 -10.72
CA THR A 39 8.28 1.64 -11.21
C THR A 39 7.18 0.67 -11.63
N ALA A 40 5.91 1.04 -11.42
CA ALA A 40 4.72 0.20 -11.56
C ALA A 40 4.64 -0.96 -10.56
N ASP A 41 5.46 -0.95 -9.51
CA ASP A 41 5.46 -1.98 -8.48
C ASP A 41 4.12 -2.03 -7.74
N ASN A 42 3.58 -3.25 -7.62
CA ASN A 42 2.35 -3.59 -6.91
C ASN A 42 1.06 -2.91 -7.40
N ILE A 43 1.10 -2.14 -8.50
CA ILE A 43 -0.10 -1.52 -9.10
C ILE A 43 -1.09 -2.58 -9.56
N ASN A 44 -0.63 -3.61 -10.27
CA ASN A 44 -1.50 -4.70 -10.73
C ASN A 44 -2.07 -5.49 -9.56
N GLN A 45 -1.28 -5.76 -8.52
CA GLN A 45 -1.72 -6.49 -7.33
C GLN A 45 -2.79 -5.70 -6.58
N LEU A 46 -2.62 -4.38 -6.41
CA LEU A 46 -3.62 -3.49 -5.81
C LEU A 46 -4.98 -3.68 -6.48
N PHE A 47 -5.03 -3.58 -7.81
CA PHE A 47 -6.29 -3.73 -8.54
C PHE A 47 -6.83 -5.16 -8.53
N GLN A 48 -5.98 -6.18 -8.60
CA GLN A 48 -6.42 -7.58 -8.48
C GLN A 48 -7.09 -7.86 -7.13
N VAL A 49 -6.52 -7.38 -6.03
CA VAL A 49 -7.12 -7.51 -4.69
C VAL A 49 -8.49 -6.82 -4.64
N PHE A 50 -8.60 -5.60 -5.20
CA PHE A 50 -9.87 -4.89 -5.26
C PHE A 50 -10.93 -5.61 -6.10
N LEU A 51 -10.54 -6.22 -7.22
CA LEU A 51 -11.44 -6.97 -8.10
C LEU A 51 -11.87 -8.31 -7.46
N ALA A 52 -10.98 -8.97 -6.72
CA ALA A 52 -11.27 -10.23 -6.05
C ALA A 52 -12.18 -10.07 -4.81
N HIS A 53 -12.20 -8.88 -4.19
CA HIS A 53 -13.04 -8.56 -3.03
C HIS A 53 -14.31 -7.77 -3.40
N ARG A 54 -14.72 -7.84 -4.68
CA ARG A 54 -16.04 -7.38 -5.13
C ARG A 54 -17.10 -8.46 -4.99
#